data_AF-W7UMJ6-F1
#
_entry.id   AF-W7UMJ6-F1
#
_cell.length_a   1.000
_cell.length_b   1.000
_cell.length_c   1.000
_cell.angle_alpha   90.00
_cell.angle_beta   90.00
_cell.angle_gamma   90.00
#
_symmetry.space_group_name_H-M   'P 1'
#
loop_
_entity.id
_entity.type
_entity.pdbx_description
1 polymer ?
#
loop_
_entity_poly.entity_id
_entity_poly.type
_entity_poly.pdbx_seq_one_letter_code
_entity_poly.pdbx_strand_id
1 'polypeptide(L)'
;MKKTNIIKVILLAVSVAVIVPLWGTFHSYATVERAWVAFISAAVFFAAGHKLKDIVNVALSHILGMFWGMGVLYVMQQHLIDVNAVVYSLIVLAVFGFFSVIVTSLNIKIISHTPSLFAGWAVAFAAFGGTELSEWKDISIDVGLALVIGVVVIGTGISQLHLLLMKLLKVTGEAEEAAEAVPEKKTAAAADKKAAPKAKAAEKAPKPAKSKADLKTESYIASYASDETVEVQNSEYENNIQELKSTINDLRNVLSTRAAAPVGGSGRSYADERVKILGICGSPHKKGSTINYLKKALEAAQEIGNVEVELIELAGKEIHPCMGCKSDKCGGTCRIDDFMQELYPKLRECDGLILASPSYFGTFSGQLKLFLDRLRVMRHSNFELGNKVVGTLAVAGRRHGGQEITNIDLIQSMMRHNTIIVNDGTAVCQLGATGWSHTFDDPSIQSETDDYGMQTAVGVGKRVAEVAKVIKSSGLQNITYQYNQQIGKR
;
A
#
# COMPACT_ATOMS: atom_id res chain seq x y z
N MET A 1 -45.57 -8.81 -5.99
CA MET A 1 -45.31 -7.81 -7.06
C MET A 1 -46.04 -8.23 -8.34
N LYS A 2 -46.68 -7.31 -9.07
CA LYS A 2 -47.30 -7.62 -10.37
C LYS A 2 -46.22 -8.08 -11.37
N LYS A 3 -46.52 -9.05 -12.24
CA LYS A 3 -45.58 -9.62 -13.24
C LYS A 3 -44.87 -8.55 -14.09
N THR A 4 -45.57 -7.47 -14.42
CA THR A 4 -45.03 -6.30 -15.15
C THR A 4 -43.93 -5.56 -14.38
N ASN A 5 -44.02 -5.49 -13.04
CA ASN A 5 -43.00 -4.82 -12.23
C ASN A 5 -41.72 -5.66 -12.13
N ILE A 6 -41.83 -6.98 -12.14
CA ILE A 6 -40.67 -7.88 -12.15
C ILE A 6 -39.90 -7.73 -13.48
N ILE A 7 -40.62 -7.66 -14.60
CA ILE A 7 -40.00 -7.46 -15.92
C ILE A 7 -39.28 -6.10 -15.99
N LYS A 8 -39.90 -5.01 -15.51
CA LYS A 8 -39.25 -3.69 -15.43
C LYS A 8 -37.93 -3.73 -14.65
N VAL A 9 -37.92 -4.38 -13.49
CA VAL A 9 -36.71 -4.52 -12.65
C VAL A 9 -35.62 -5.32 -13.35
N ILE A 10 -35.98 -6.43 -14.02
CA ILE A 10 -35.02 -7.25 -14.79
C ILE A 10 -34.40 -6.43 -15.92
N LEU A 11 -35.19 -5.66 -16.67
CA LEU A 11 -34.66 -4.86 -17.77
C LEU A 11 -33.75 -3.73 -17.29
N LEU A 12 -34.06 -3.11 -16.15
CA LEU A 12 -33.16 -2.14 -15.52
C LEU A 12 -31.86 -2.81 -15.07
N ALA A 13 -31.93 -4.00 -14.46
CA ALA A 13 -30.76 -4.75 -14.04
C ALA A 13 -29.85 -5.13 -15.22
N VAL A 14 -30.43 -5.52 -16.37
CA VAL A 14 -29.68 -5.78 -17.61
C VAL A 14 -28.98 -4.51 -18.09
N SER A 15 -29.64 -3.36 -18.07
CA SER A 15 -29.00 -2.09 -18.47
C SER A 15 -27.81 -1.72 -17.59
N VAL A 16 -27.93 -1.92 -16.26
CA VAL A 16 -26.82 -1.73 -15.31
C VAL A 16 -25.69 -2.73 -15.60
N ALA A 17 -26.01 -4.01 -15.79
CA ALA A 17 -25.04 -5.08 -16.04
C ALA A 17 -24.24 -4.90 -17.34
N VAL A 18 -24.72 -4.09 -18.28
CA VAL A 18 -24.02 -3.77 -19.54
C VAL A 18 -23.20 -2.49 -19.40
N ILE A 19 -23.80 -1.40 -18.96
CA ILE A 19 -23.15 -0.08 -19.00
C ILE A 19 -22.06 0.06 -17.91
N VAL A 20 -22.27 -0.51 -16.72
CA VAL A 20 -21.31 -0.40 -15.61
C VAL A 20 -19.98 -1.10 -15.93
N PRO A 21 -19.94 -2.36 -16.40
CA PRO A 21 -18.69 -3.01 -16.80
C PRO A 21 -18.02 -2.35 -18.01
N LEU A 22 -18.81 -1.83 -18.97
CA LEU A 22 -18.26 -1.07 -20.10
C LEU A 22 -17.50 0.17 -19.62
N TRP A 23 -18.08 0.95 -18.71
CA TRP A 23 -17.35 2.07 -18.11
C TRP A 23 -16.12 1.60 -17.33
N GLY A 24 -16.27 0.58 -16.47
CA GLY A 24 -15.16 0.04 -15.68
C GLY A 24 -13.99 -0.48 -16.50
N THR A 25 -14.22 -0.87 -17.76
CA THR A 25 -13.18 -1.38 -18.67
C THR A 25 -12.57 -0.27 -19.55
N PHE A 26 -13.38 0.71 -19.97
CA PHE A 26 -13.00 1.67 -21.00
C PHE A 26 -12.85 3.12 -20.51
N HIS A 27 -12.99 3.40 -19.21
CA HIS A 27 -12.88 4.76 -18.64
C HIS A 27 -11.55 5.46 -18.95
N SER A 28 -10.46 4.71 -19.08
CA SER A 28 -9.12 5.25 -19.38
C SER A 28 -9.05 5.93 -20.75
N TYR A 29 -9.88 5.52 -21.72
CA TYR A 29 -10.00 6.17 -23.03
C TYR A 29 -10.68 7.54 -22.95
N ALA A 30 -11.45 7.80 -21.89
CA ALA A 30 -12.06 9.09 -21.61
C ALA A 30 -11.16 10.00 -20.74
N THR A 31 -9.88 9.64 -20.56
CA THR A 31 -8.91 10.35 -19.71
C THR A 31 -9.34 10.48 -18.25
N VAL A 32 -10.19 9.56 -17.76
CA VAL A 32 -10.60 9.47 -16.36
C VAL A 32 -9.85 8.34 -15.68
N GLU A 33 -9.09 8.63 -14.63
CA GLU A 33 -8.34 7.62 -13.86
C GLU A 33 -9.20 7.03 -12.73
N ARG A 34 -9.99 7.87 -12.05
CA ARG A 34 -10.79 7.48 -10.87
C ARG A 34 -12.18 6.98 -11.29
N ALA A 35 -12.23 5.86 -12.00
CA ALA A 35 -13.46 5.27 -12.54
C ALA A 35 -14.57 5.07 -11.49
N TRP A 36 -14.18 4.74 -10.26
CA TRP A 36 -15.09 4.49 -9.13
C TRP A 36 -15.95 5.71 -8.76
N VAL A 37 -15.46 6.93 -9.00
CA VAL A 37 -16.19 8.17 -8.72
C VAL A 37 -17.45 8.26 -9.58
N ALA A 38 -17.35 7.86 -10.84
CA ALA A 38 -18.47 7.86 -11.77
C ALA A 38 -19.54 6.84 -11.37
N PHE A 39 -19.17 5.72 -10.74
CA PHE A 39 -20.13 4.74 -10.21
C PHE A 39 -20.94 5.28 -9.04
N ILE A 40 -20.28 5.99 -8.11
CA ILE A 40 -20.96 6.64 -6.98
C ILE A 40 -21.96 7.68 -7.49
N SER A 41 -21.54 8.49 -8.46
CA SER A 41 -22.39 9.51 -9.09
C SER A 41 -23.60 8.89 -9.82
N ALA A 42 -23.38 7.84 -10.61
CA ALA A 42 -24.46 7.11 -11.28
C ALA A 42 -25.44 6.48 -10.27
N ALA A 43 -24.94 5.86 -9.20
CA ALA A 43 -25.78 5.24 -8.17
C ALA A 43 -26.70 6.26 -7.48
N VAL A 44 -26.20 7.46 -7.18
CA VAL A 44 -27.01 8.54 -6.59
C VAL A 44 -28.07 9.03 -7.56
N PHE A 45 -27.76 9.15 -8.86
CA PHE A 45 -28.74 9.47 -9.89
C PHE A 45 -29.86 8.42 -9.99
N PHE A 46 -29.53 7.14 -9.84
CA PHE A 46 -30.53 6.06 -9.81
C PHE A 46 -31.38 6.07 -8.54
N ALA A 47 -30.76 6.32 -7.38
CA ALA A 47 -31.48 6.49 -6.12
C ALA A 47 -32.45 7.69 -6.15
N ALA A 48 -32.12 8.71 -6.94
CA ALA A 48 -32.97 9.88 -7.21
C ALA A 48 -34.16 9.60 -8.16
N GLY A 49 -34.32 8.37 -8.63
CA GLY A 49 -35.38 8.00 -9.56
C GLY A 49 -35.03 8.26 -11.03
N HIS A 50 -33.74 8.43 -11.37
CA HIS A 50 -33.18 8.40 -12.73
C HIS A 50 -33.88 9.26 -13.80
N LYS A 51 -34.54 10.35 -13.37
CA LYS A 51 -35.27 11.26 -14.26
C LYS A 51 -34.29 12.09 -15.07
N LEU A 52 -34.40 12.02 -16.39
CA LEU A 52 -33.48 12.73 -17.30
C LEU A 52 -33.49 14.26 -17.10
N LYS A 53 -34.60 14.84 -16.64
CA LYS A 53 -34.69 16.28 -16.35
C LYS A 53 -33.79 16.74 -15.19
N ASP A 54 -33.40 15.82 -14.31
CA ASP A 54 -32.64 16.15 -13.09
C ASP A 54 -31.12 16.00 -13.28
N ILE A 55 -30.65 15.51 -14.45
CA ILE A 55 -29.22 15.26 -14.74
C ILE A 55 -28.34 16.46 -14.41
N VAL A 56 -28.71 17.63 -14.91
CA VAL A 56 -27.90 18.86 -14.76
C VAL A 56 -27.80 19.25 -13.29
N ASN A 57 -28.93 19.17 -12.58
CA ASN A 57 -29.03 19.53 -11.17
C ASN A 57 -28.23 18.56 -10.28
N VAL A 58 -28.33 17.26 -10.55
CA VAL A 58 -27.55 16.21 -9.88
C VAL A 58 -26.06 16.43 -10.10
N ALA A 59 -25.63 16.60 -11.36
CA ALA A 59 -24.22 16.81 -11.69
C ALA A 59 -23.63 18.07 -11.04
N LEU A 60 -24.35 19.21 -11.09
CA LEU A 60 -23.91 20.45 -10.43
C LEU A 60 -23.87 20.30 -8.91
N SER A 61 -24.84 19.60 -8.31
CA SER A 61 -24.84 19.33 -6.88
C SER A 61 -23.65 18.47 -6.45
N HIS A 62 -23.25 17.48 -7.26
CA HIS A 62 -22.04 16.68 -7.00
C HIS A 62 -20.76 17.53 -7.03
N ILE A 63 -20.61 18.40 -8.03
CA ILE A 63 -19.44 19.30 -8.15
C ILE A 63 -19.37 20.25 -6.96
N LEU A 64 -20.51 20.86 -6.58
CA LEU A 64 -20.57 21.76 -5.44
C LEU A 64 -20.21 21.05 -4.13
N GLY A 65 -20.69 19.81 -3.95
CA GLY A 65 -20.36 18.98 -2.80
C GLY A 65 -18.88 18.64 -2.75
N MET A 66 -18.26 18.36 -3.90
CA MET A 66 -16.82 18.12 -4.01
C MET A 66 -16.01 19.33 -3.53
N PHE A 67 -16.32 20.54 -4.04
CA PHE A 67 -15.64 21.76 -3.62
C PHE A 67 -15.87 22.08 -2.13
N TRP A 68 -17.07 21.81 -1.62
CA TRP A 68 -17.35 21.94 -0.19
C TRP A 68 -16.42 21.04 0.63
N GLY A 69 -16.29 19.76 0.25
CA GLY A 69 -15.40 18.82 0.92
C GLY A 69 -13.92 19.20 0.86
N MET A 70 -13.46 19.71 -0.28
CA MET A 70 -12.11 20.26 -0.42
C MET A 70 -11.88 21.44 0.53
N GLY A 71 -12.86 22.34 0.66
CA GLY A 71 -12.79 23.45 1.62
C GLY A 71 -12.66 22.97 3.07
N VAL A 72 -13.40 21.93 3.45
CA VAL A 72 -13.29 21.31 4.78
C VAL A 72 -11.89 20.74 4.99
N LEU A 73 -11.38 19.94 4.04
CA LEU A 73 -10.04 19.37 4.11
C LEU A 73 -8.95 20.44 4.20
N TYR A 74 -9.10 21.54 3.45
CA TYR A 74 -8.16 22.66 3.50
C TYR A 74 -8.13 23.29 4.91
N VAL A 75 -9.28 23.57 5.51
CA VAL A 75 -9.36 24.10 6.88
C VAL A 75 -8.79 23.11 7.91
N MET A 76 -8.99 21.81 7.70
CA MET A 76 -8.39 20.77 8.53
C MET A 76 -6.86 20.79 8.48
N GLN A 77 -6.25 21.16 7.34
CA GLN A 77 -4.79 21.26 7.21
C GLN A 77 -4.19 22.54 7.83
N GLN A 78 -4.96 23.61 8.00
CA GLN A 78 -4.45 24.89 8.51
C GLN A 78 -4.22 24.92 10.04
N HIS A 79 -4.74 23.95 10.80
CA HIS A 79 -4.61 23.89 12.26
C HIS A 79 -4.83 25.24 12.97
N LEU A 80 -5.96 25.90 12.69
CA LEU A 80 -6.26 27.26 13.16
C LEU A 80 -6.43 27.40 14.68
N ILE A 81 -6.55 26.27 15.40
CA ILE A 81 -6.78 26.22 16.84
C ILE A 81 -5.82 25.20 17.45
N ASP A 82 -5.15 25.58 18.54
CA ASP A 82 -4.20 24.73 19.27
C ASP A 82 -4.93 23.71 20.16
N VAL A 83 -5.40 22.63 19.54
CA VAL A 83 -6.00 21.46 20.22
C VAL A 83 -5.47 20.17 19.58
N ASN A 84 -5.67 19.03 20.25
CA ASN A 84 -5.31 17.72 19.72
C ASN A 84 -5.89 17.51 18.30
N ALA A 85 -5.10 16.96 17.37
CA ALA A 85 -5.49 16.81 15.97
C ALA A 85 -6.81 16.03 15.74
N VAL A 86 -7.11 15.03 16.57
CA VAL A 86 -8.37 14.27 16.51
C VAL A 86 -9.54 15.16 16.93
N VAL A 87 -9.35 15.95 17.98
CA VAL A 87 -10.35 16.91 18.49
C VAL A 87 -10.56 18.05 17.49
N TYR A 88 -9.49 18.58 16.91
CA TYR A 88 -9.57 19.60 15.86
C TYR A 88 -10.38 19.10 14.66
N SER A 89 -10.06 17.90 14.17
CA SER A 89 -10.78 17.26 13.06
C SER A 89 -12.25 17.07 13.38
N LEU A 90 -12.58 16.62 14.59
CA LEU A 90 -13.95 16.46 15.06
C LEU A 90 -14.71 17.79 15.07
N ILE A 91 -14.10 18.86 15.57
CA ILE A 91 -14.70 20.21 15.62
C ILE A 91 -14.97 20.71 14.20
N VAL A 92 -13.97 20.65 13.31
CA VAL A 92 -14.11 21.13 11.93
C VAL A 92 -15.21 20.35 11.21
N LEU A 93 -15.24 19.02 11.32
CA LEU A 93 -16.30 18.19 10.72
C LEU A 93 -17.68 18.49 11.30
N ALA A 94 -17.80 18.71 12.62
CA ALA A 94 -19.06 19.05 13.26
C ALA A 94 -19.60 20.41 12.80
N VAL A 95 -18.73 21.42 12.71
CA VAL A 95 -19.09 22.78 12.28
C VAL A 95 -19.52 22.79 10.81
N PHE A 96 -18.71 22.21 9.93
CA PHE A 96 -19.05 22.20 8.50
C PHE A 96 -20.24 21.28 8.20
N GLY A 97 -20.41 20.17 8.93
CA GLY A 97 -21.60 19.33 8.84
C GLY A 97 -22.87 20.06 9.27
N PHE A 98 -22.81 20.86 10.34
CA PHE A 98 -23.90 21.72 10.78
C PHE A 98 -24.29 22.74 9.69
N PHE A 99 -23.31 23.43 9.09
CA PHE A 99 -23.57 24.37 8.00
C PHE A 99 -24.14 23.68 6.75
N SER A 100 -23.68 22.47 6.40
CA SER A 100 -24.23 21.72 5.26
C SER A 100 -25.73 21.45 5.42
N VAL A 101 -26.20 21.13 6.62
CA VAL A 101 -27.64 20.89 6.89
C VAL A 101 -28.44 22.18 6.76
N ILE A 102 -27.91 23.32 7.24
CA ILE A 102 -28.58 24.61 7.10
C ILE A 102 -28.68 25.01 5.63
N VAL A 103 -27.57 24.95 4.88
CA VAL A 103 -27.54 25.35 3.47
C VAL A 103 -28.51 24.51 2.64
N THR A 104 -28.57 23.21 2.89
CA THR A 104 -29.52 22.31 2.19
C THR A 104 -30.98 22.54 2.60
N SER A 105 -31.23 23.08 3.79
CA SER A 105 -32.58 23.40 4.28
C SER A 105 -33.13 24.74 3.76
N LEU A 106 -32.28 25.60 3.19
CA LEU A 106 -32.68 26.92 2.64
C LEU A 106 -33.34 26.84 1.24
N ASN A 107 -33.62 25.64 0.74
CA ASN A 107 -34.38 25.36 -0.48
C ASN A 107 -33.96 26.18 -1.73
N ILE A 108 -32.65 26.36 -1.91
CA ILE A 108 -32.08 27.06 -3.06
C ILE A 108 -32.27 26.18 -4.30
N LYS A 109 -32.99 26.68 -5.31
CA LYS A 109 -33.37 25.90 -6.52
C LYS A 109 -32.18 25.27 -7.26
N ILE A 110 -31.01 25.90 -7.23
CA ILE A 110 -29.77 25.46 -7.87
C ILE A 110 -29.07 24.32 -7.08
N ILE A 111 -29.47 24.08 -5.83
CA ILE A 111 -28.90 23.07 -4.91
C ILE A 111 -30.06 22.18 -4.42
N SER A 112 -30.86 21.67 -5.35
CA SER A 112 -32.10 20.97 -4.99
C SER A 112 -31.96 19.46 -4.91
N HIS A 113 -30.76 18.90 -5.15
CA HIS A 113 -30.49 17.46 -4.97
C HIS A 113 -29.53 17.19 -3.80
N THR A 114 -30.07 17.25 -2.59
CA THR A 114 -29.37 17.04 -1.31
C THR A 114 -28.52 15.75 -1.27
N PRO A 115 -28.99 14.58 -1.75
CA PRO A 115 -28.16 13.37 -1.76
C PRO A 115 -26.88 13.49 -2.62
N SER A 116 -26.96 14.23 -3.73
CA SER A 116 -25.79 14.46 -4.60
C SER A 116 -24.76 15.39 -3.98
N LEU A 117 -25.23 16.39 -3.22
CA LEU A 117 -24.34 17.28 -2.49
C LEU A 117 -23.52 16.51 -1.44
N PHE A 118 -24.18 15.68 -0.62
CA PHE A 118 -23.50 14.84 0.37
C PHE A 118 -22.57 13.80 -0.28
N ALA A 119 -22.97 13.22 -1.40
CA ALA A 119 -22.12 12.27 -2.13
C ALA A 119 -20.87 12.95 -2.71
N GLY A 120 -20.99 14.16 -3.26
CA GLY A 120 -19.85 14.96 -3.70
C GLY A 120 -18.88 15.25 -2.55
N TRP A 121 -19.41 15.57 -1.36
CA TRP A 121 -18.61 15.79 -0.16
C TRP A 121 -17.82 14.54 0.27
N ALA A 122 -18.48 13.37 0.30
CA ALA A 122 -17.82 12.10 0.63
C ALA A 122 -16.74 11.72 -0.40
N VAL A 123 -17.01 11.96 -1.69
CA VAL A 123 -16.04 11.73 -2.77
C VAL A 123 -14.79 12.59 -2.57
N ALA A 124 -14.92 13.84 -2.13
CA ALA A 124 -13.77 14.69 -1.84
C ALA A 124 -12.90 14.11 -0.71
N PHE A 125 -13.48 13.64 0.40
CA PHE A 125 -12.69 13.00 1.45
C PHE A 125 -11.93 11.76 0.95
N ALA A 126 -12.58 10.94 0.12
CA ALA A 126 -11.97 9.73 -0.42
C ALA A 126 -10.89 10.03 -1.48
N ALA A 127 -11.03 11.10 -2.26
CA ALA A 127 -10.11 11.42 -3.35
C ALA A 127 -8.93 12.33 -2.93
N PHE A 128 -9.13 13.20 -1.94
CA PHE A 128 -8.12 14.18 -1.49
C PHE A 128 -7.62 13.93 -0.06
N GLY A 129 -8.23 12.99 0.67
CA GLY A 129 -7.78 12.64 2.02
C GLY A 129 -6.36 12.07 1.99
N GLY A 130 -5.41 12.76 2.61
CA GLY A 130 -4.02 12.34 2.69
C GLY A 130 -3.15 12.70 1.46
N THR A 131 -3.65 13.52 0.54
CA THR A 131 -2.86 14.05 -0.60
C THR A 131 -2.37 15.47 -0.32
N GLU A 132 -1.21 15.83 -0.88
CA GLU A 132 -0.64 17.17 -0.76
C GLU A 132 -1.43 18.20 -1.57
N LEU A 133 -1.48 19.44 -1.10
CA LEU A 133 -2.25 20.53 -1.73
C LEU A 133 -1.78 20.85 -3.16
N SER A 134 -0.52 20.57 -3.48
CA SER A 134 0.10 20.72 -4.81
C SER A 134 -0.56 19.83 -5.87
N GLU A 135 -1.02 18.63 -5.48
CA GLU A 135 -1.62 17.64 -6.37
C GLU A 135 -3.13 17.86 -6.59
N TRP A 136 -3.77 18.68 -5.75
CA TRP A 136 -5.23 18.83 -5.75
C TRP A 136 -5.78 19.33 -7.07
N LYS A 137 -5.02 20.14 -7.82
CA LYS A 137 -5.48 20.68 -9.11
C LYS A 137 -5.80 19.58 -10.11
N ASP A 138 -4.88 18.64 -10.30
CA ASP A 138 -5.01 17.58 -11.29
C ASP A 138 -6.06 16.54 -10.84
N ILE A 139 -6.07 16.23 -9.54
CA ILE A 139 -7.08 15.35 -8.92
C ILE A 139 -8.49 15.96 -9.07
N SER A 140 -8.65 17.27 -8.87
CA SER A 140 -9.96 17.94 -8.96
C SER A 140 -10.56 17.91 -10.36
N ILE A 141 -9.73 18.03 -11.39
CA ILE A 141 -10.18 17.96 -12.77
C ILE A 141 -10.66 16.55 -13.08
N ASP A 142 -9.89 15.52 -12.72
CA ASP A 142 -10.25 14.11 -12.95
C ASP A 142 -11.52 13.71 -12.18
N VAL A 143 -11.59 14.02 -10.87
CA VAL A 143 -12.74 13.70 -10.02
C VAL A 143 -13.99 14.46 -10.49
N GLY A 144 -13.86 15.74 -10.80
CA GLY A 144 -14.97 16.55 -11.33
C GLY A 144 -15.50 16.00 -12.66
N LEU A 145 -14.60 15.63 -13.57
CA LEU A 145 -14.95 15.00 -14.85
C LEU A 145 -15.65 13.66 -14.64
N ALA A 146 -15.14 12.81 -13.74
CA ALA A 146 -15.74 11.52 -13.40
C ALA A 146 -17.15 11.68 -12.79
N LEU A 147 -17.36 12.67 -11.91
CA LEU A 147 -18.67 12.97 -11.32
C LEU A 147 -19.69 13.33 -12.40
N VAL A 148 -19.32 14.18 -13.36
CA VAL A 148 -20.20 14.58 -14.48
C VAL A 148 -20.49 13.39 -15.39
N ILE A 149 -19.47 12.64 -15.79
CA ILE A 149 -19.61 11.48 -16.68
C ILE A 149 -20.50 10.41 -16.04
N GLY A 150 -20.40 10.22 -14.72
CA GLY A 150 -21.26 9.29 -13.99
C GLY A 150 -22.75 9.59 -14.15
N VAL A 151 -23.16 10.86 -14.11
CA VAL A 151 -24.58 11.22 -14.34
C VAL A 151 -24.91 11.25 -15.83
N VAL A 152 -24.09 11.95 -16.62
CA VAL A 152 -24.39 12.33 -18.01
C VAL A 152 -24.22 11.18 -18.98
N VAL A 153 -23.24 10.29 -18.79
CA VAL A 153 -22.94 9.19 -19.72
C VAL A 153 -23.45 7.87 -19.16
N ILE A 154 -23.08 7.54 -17.93
CA ILE A 154 -23.45 6.26 -17.32
C ILE A 154 -24.93 6.28 -16.92
N GLY A 155 -25.36 7.30 -16.18
CA GLY A 155 -26.74 7.49 -15.75
C GLY A 155 -27.72 7.54 -16.93
N THR A 156 -27.45 8.37 -17.93
CA THR A 156 -28.29 8.43 -19.14
C THR A 156 -28.19 7.18 -19.99
N GLY A 157 -27.01 6.59 -20.15
CA GLY A 157 -26.80 5.39 -20.94
C GLY A 157 -27.62 4.21 -20.42
N ILE A 158 -27.63 4.03 -19.10
CA ILE A 158 -28.48 3.01 -18.45
C ILE A 158 -29.96 3.33 -18.66
N SER A 159 -30.40 4.58 -18.44
CA SER A 159 -31.80 4.97 -18.63
C SER A 159 -32.26 4.80 -20.09
N GLN A 160 -31.42 5.14 -21.07
CA GLN A 160 -31.73 5.00 -22.50
C GLN A 160 -31.77 3.53 -22.93
N LEU A 161 -30.81 2.71 -22.47
CA LEU A 161 -30.81 1.27 -22.73
C LEU A 161 -32.03 0.61 -22.09
N HIS A 162 -32.42 1.02 -20.88
CA HIS A 162 -33.61 0.54 -20.21
C HIS A 162 -34.88 0.85 -21.04
N LEU A 163 -35.03 2.09 -21.49
CA LEU A 163 -36.14 2.51 -22.35
C LEU A 163 -36.16 1.76 -23.69
N LEU A 164 -34.99 1.51 -24.29
CA LEU A 164 -34.87 0.73 -25.52
C LEU A 164 -35.37 -0.71 -25.32
N LEU A 165 -34.92 -1.38 -24.27
CA LEU A 165 -35.31 -2.76 -23.94
C LEU A 165 -36.81 -2.87 -23.63
N MET A 166 -37.36 -1.88 -22.91
CA MET A 166 -38.80 -1.77 -22.63
C MET A 166 -39.63 -1.66 -23.93
N LYS A 167 -39.17 -0.85 -24.89
CA LYS A 167 -39.81 -0.70 -26.21
C LYS A 167 -39.74 -1.99 -27.03
N LEU A 168 -38.57 -2.64 -27.07
CA LEU A 168 -38.36 -3.89 -27.83
C LEU A 168 -39.25 -5.04 -27.35
N LEU A 169 -39.48 -5.12 -26.04
CA LEU A 169 -40.27 -6.19 -25.43
C LEU A 169 -41.76 -5.85 -25.27
N LYS A 170 -42.21 -4.70 -25.82
CA LYS A 170 -43.61 -4.22 -25.76
C LYS A 170 -44.18 -4.22 -24.33
N VAL A 171 -43.33 -3.95 -23.34
CA VAL A 171 -43.75 -3.91 -21.93
C VAL A 171 -44.36 -2.54 -21.67
N THR A 172 -45.68 -2.41 -21.85
CA THR A 172 -46.38 -1.16 -21.54
C THR A 172 -46.74 -1.07 -20.06
N GLY A 173 -46.37 0.05 -19.46
CA GLY A 173 -46.79 0.45 -18.12
C GLY A 173 -46.16 1.80 -17.80
N GLU A 174 -46.98 2.86 -17.83
CA GLU A 174 -46.64 4.26 -17.50
C GLU A 174 -45.54 4.86 -18.38
N ALA A 175 -45.76 4.87 -19.69
CA ALA A 175 -45.06 5.73 -20.62
C ALA A 175 -45.97 6.92 -20.96
N GLU A 176 -46.21 7.80 -19.99
CA GLU A 176 -46.95 9.06 -20.26
C GLU A 176 -46.45 10.28 -19.47
N GLU A 177 -45.46 10.15 -18.58
CA GLU A 177 -44.91 11.32 -17.86
C GLU A 177 -43.57 11.85 -18.39
N ALA A 178 -43.03 11.25 -19.46
CA ALA A 178 -41.73 11.63 -20.05
C ALA A 178 -41.81 12.12 -21.51
N ALA A 179 -43.02 12.26 -22.07
CA ALA A 179 -43.22 12.55 -23.49
C ALA A 179 -43.43 14.04 -23.82
N GLU A 180 -43.59 14.94 -22.84
CA GLU A 180 -43.64 16.38 -23.10
C GLU A 180 -42.32 17.06 -22.75
N ALA A 181 -41.49 17.26 -23.79
CA ALA A 181 -40.70 18.47 -24.05
C ALA A 181 -39.63 18.19 -25.12
N VAL A 182 -40.08 18.02 -26.37
CA VAL A 182 -39.23 18.27 -27.55
C VAL A 182 -39.89 19.43 -28.29
N PRO A 183 -39.22 20.59 -28.48
CA PRO A 183 -39.71 21.57 -29.42
C PRO A 183 -39.40 21.11 -30.85
N GLU A 184 -40.43 21.12 -31.67
CA GLU A 184 -40.43 20.78 -33.08
C GLU A 184 -39.54 21.68 -33.96
N LYS A 185 -39.10 21.06 -35.05
CA LYS A 185 -38.48 21.56 -36.29
C LYS A 185 -38.76 23.01 -36.70
N LYS A 186 -37.74 23.63 -37.31
CA LYS A 186 -37.90 24.47 -38.51
C LYS A 186 -37.09 23.91 -39.69
N THR A 187 -37.80 23.69 -40.80
CA THR A 187 -37.34 23.33 -42.16
C THR A 187 -36.84 24.56 -42.92
N ALA A 188 -35.81 24.44 -43.76
CA ALA A 188 -35.80 24.48 -45.25
C ALA A 188 -34.42 25.07 -45.66
N ALA A 189 -33.77 24.84 -46.80
CA ALA A 189 -34.19 24.42 -48.14
C ALA A 189 -32.98 23.81 -48.91
N ALA A 190 -33.27 23.15 -50.03
CA ALA A 190 -32.35 22.47 -50.93
C ALA A 190 -31.80 23.35 -52.07
N ALA A 191 -30.60 23.02 -52.58
CA ALA A 191 -30.18 23.10 -54.00
C ALA A 191 -28.75 22.49 -54.09
N ASP A 192 -28.45 21.38 -54.76
CA ASP A 192 -28.42 21.01 -56.20
C ASP A 192 -26.97 21.00 -56.76
N LYS A 193 -26.53 19.80 -57.19
CA LYS A 193 -25.56 19.43 -58.27
C LYS A 193 -24.19 20.13 -58.43
N LYS A 194 -23.09 19.33 -58.44
CA LYS A 194 -22.32 18.87 -59.64
C LYS A 194 -20.91 18.32 -59.32
N ALA A 195 -20.59 17.21 -59.99
CA ALA A 195 -19.35 16.82 -60.67
C ALA A 195 -17.95 16.87 -59.98
N ALA A 196 -17.25 15.73 -60.07
CA ALA A 196 -15.80 15.57 -59.93
C ALA A 196 -15.05 16.12 -61.18
N PRO A 197 -13.70 16.32 -61.21
CA PRO A 197 -12.74 15.22 -61.12
C PRO A 197 -11.37 15.53 -60.43
N LYS A 198 -10.61 14.44 -60.30
CA LYS A 198 -9.26 14.22 -59.74
C LYS A 198 -8.16 15.20 -60.19
N ALA A 199 -7.19 15.42 -59.29
CA ALA A 199 -5.78 15.60 -59.65
C ALA A 199 -4.85 14.90 -58.63
N LYS A 200 -3.91 14.10 -59.16
CA LYS A 200 -2.81 13.46 -58.43
C LYS A 200 -1.68 14.49 -58.25
N ALA A 201 -1.02 14.49 -57.10
CA ALA A 201 0.38 14.89 -56.96
C ALA A 201 1.04 14.00 -55.90
N ALA A 202 2.22 13.49 -56.23
CA ALA A 202 3.01 12.58 -55.42
C ALA A 202 3.91 13.33 -54.42
N GLU A 203 4.27 12.60 -53.36
CA GLU A 203 5.57 12.63 -52.68
C GLU A 203 5.90 13.75 -51.66
N LYS A 204 5.82 13.39 -50.37
CA LYS A 204 6.96 13.36 -49.44
C LYS A 204 6.54 12.72 -48.11
N ALA A 205 7.23 11.65 -47.71
CA ALA A 205 7.08 11.07 -46.38
C ALA A 205 7.56 12.07 -45.31
N PRO A 206 6.79 12.37 -44.25
CA PRO A 206 7.32 13.10 -43.10
C PRO A 206 8.25 12.17 -42.31
N LYS A 207 9.43 12.67 -41.94
CA LYS A 207 10.34 12.05 -40.97
C LYS A 207 9.58 11.73 -39.68
N PRO A 208 9.93 10.65 -38.94
CA PRO A 208 9.21 10.29 -37.73
C PRO A 208 9.28 11.44 -36.72
N ALA A 209 8.11 11.84 -36.20
CA ALA A 209 8.02 12.81 -35.13
C ALA A 209 8.78 12.29 -33.90
N LYS A 210 9.65 13.12 -33.32
CA LYS A 210 10.29 12.85 -32.03
C LYS A 210 9.22 12.51 -30.99
N SER A 211 9.48 11.53 -30.12
CA SER A 211 8.51 11.11 -29.12
C SER A 211 8.27 12.22 -28.09
N LYS A 212 7.09 12.21 -27.43
CA LYS A 212 6.78 13.15 -26.32
C LYS A 212 7.83 13.10 -25.19
N ALA A 213 8.57 12.00 -25.06
CA ALA A 213 9.64 11.86 -24.07
C ALA A 213 10.89 12.68 -24.46
N ASP A 214 11.22 12.73 -25.76
CA ASP A 214 12.40 13.46 -26.27
C ASP A 214 12.22 14.98 -26.13
N LEU A 215 11.00 15.48 -26.39
CA LEU A 215 10.63 16.89 -26.23
C LEU A 215 10.62 17.35 -24.77
N LYS A 216 10.27 16.46 -23.83
CA LYS A 216 10.29 16.76 -22.39
C LYS A 216 11.71 16.83 -21.87
N THR A 217 12.59 15.97 -22.37
CA THR A 217 14.00 15.92 -21.94
C THR A 217 14.76 17.19 -22.37
N GLU A 218 14.53 17.68 -23.59
CA GLU A 218 15.10 18.96 -24.06
C GLU A 218 14.60 20.17 -23.26
N SER A 219 13.34 20.19 -22.80
CA SER A 219 12.82 21.31 -21.97
C SER A 219 13.41 21.32 -20.56
N TYR A 220 13.70 20.15 -19.97
CA TYR A 220 14.35 20.05 -18.66
C TYR A 220 15.83 20.45 -18.72
N ILE A 221 16.52 20.15 -19.83
CA ILE A 221 17.91 20.57 -20.03
C ILE A 221 17.98 22.10 -20.21
N ALA A 222 17.02 22.70 -20.92
CA ALA A 222 16.96 24.15 -21.11
C ALA A 222 16.67 24.92 -19.81
N SER A 223 15.88 24.37 -18.88
CA SER A 223 15.61 25.01 -17.59
C SER A 223 16.76 24.97 -16.59
N TYR A 224 17.74 24.06 -16.79
CA TYR A 224 18.93 23.95 -15.93
C TYR A 224 20.12 24.77 -16.42
N ALA A 225 20.04 25.36 -17.63
CA ALA A 225 21.14 26.07 -18.28
C ALA A 225 20.99 27.60 -18.28
N SER A 226 19.97 28.16 -17.63
CA SER A 226 19.79 29.62 -17.53
C SER A 226 20.44 30.17 -16.26
N ASP A 227 21.66 30.71 -16.39
CA ASP A 227 22.35 31.53 -15.39
C ASP A 227 21.72 32.94 -15.27
N GLU A 228 20.42 33.03 -15.02
CA GLU A 228 19.80 34.31 -14.68
C GLU A 228 19.82 34.52 -13.16
N THR A 229 20.86 35.22 -12.70
CA THR A 229 20.92 35.77 -11.34
C THR A 229 19.89 36.90 -11.21
N VAL A 230 18.80 36.62 -10.50
CA VAL A 230 17.83 37.65 -10.11
C VAL A 230 18.33 38.33 -8.83
N GLU A 231 18.79 39.58 -8.94
CA GLU A 231 19.04 40.44 -7.77
C GLU A 231 17.70 40.91 -7.20
N VAL A 232 17.40 40.49 -5.95
CA VAL A 232 16.24 40.99 -5.20
C VAL A 232 16.74 41.84 -4.03
N GLN A 233 16.59 43.16 -4.16
CA GLN A 233 16.71 44.08 -3.03
C GLN A 233 15.40 44.08 -2.24
N ASN A 234 15.37 43.48 -1.05
CA ASN A 234 14.35 43.79 -0.06
C ASN A 234 14.84 43.48 1.36
N SER A 235 14.97 44.50 2.21
CA SER A 235 15.59 44.46 3.54
C SER A 235 14.82 43.62 4.58
N GLU A 236 13.61 43.16 4.25
CA GLU A 236 12.81 42.26 5.09
C GLU A 236 13.26 40.79 4.97
N TYR A 237 13.83 40.41 3.82
CA TYR A 237 14.37 39.06 3.61
C TYR A 237 15.70 38.85 4.34
N GLU A 238 16.53 39.88 4.52
CA GLU A 238 17.79 39.75 5.25
C GLU A 238 17.59 39.39 6.72
N ASN A 239 16.55 39.93 7.36
CA ASN A 239 16.22 39.60 8.75
C ASN A 239 15.72 38.15 8.88
N ASN A 240 14.84 37.71 7.97
CA ASN A 240 14.37 36.33 7.94
C ASN A 240 15.51 35.33 7.64
N ILE A 241 16.45 35.71 6.76
CA ILE A 241 17.65 34.92 6.46
C ILE A 241 18.59 34.88 7.67
N GLN A 242 18.74 35.96 8.44
CA GLN A 242 19.56 35.96 9.65
C GLN A 242 18.94 35.10 10.76
N GLU A 243 17.62 35.14 10.93
CA GLU A 243 16.90 34.29 11.89
C GLU A 243 16.96 32.80 11.50
N LEU A 244 16.82 32.49 10.21
CA LEU A 244 17.06 31.15 9.67
C LEU A 244 18.51 30.70 9.87
N LYS A 245 19.50 31.56 9.65
CA LYS A 245 20.92 31.25 9.89
C LYS A 245 21.20 31.01 11.38
N SER A 246 20.58 31.78 12.27
CA SER A 246 20.66 31.56 13.72
C SER A 246 20.06 30.22 14.10
N THR A 247 18.85 29.92 13.61
CA THR A 247 18.16 28.64 13.86
C THR A 247 18.97 27.46 13.33
N ILE A 248 19.57 27.60 12.14
CA ILE A 248 20.46 26.58 11.57
C ILE A 248 21.71 26.40 12.44
N ASN A 249 22.29 27.48 12.97
CA ASN A 249 23.44 27.39 13.87
C ASN A 249 23.07 26.78 15.23
N ASP A 250 21.91 27.11 15.78
CA ASP A 250 21.39 26.50 17.01
C ASP A 250 21.11 25.01 16.81
N LEU A 251 20.50 24.63 15.68
CA LEU A 251 20.35 23.22 15.29
C LEU A 251 21.70 22.54 15.09
N ARG A 252 22.68 23.21 14.48
CA ARG A 252 24.04 22.69 14.29
C ARG A 252 24.76 22.53 15.64
N ASN A 253 24.50 23.40 16.61
CA ASN A 253 24.99 23.31 17.98
C ASN A 253 24.28 22.21 18.80
N VAL A 254 22.98 21.99 18.59
CA VAL A 254 22.24 20.86 19.17
C VAL A 254 22.71 19.52 18.57
N LEU A 255 23.01 19.51 17.27
CA LEU A 255 23.58 18.34 16.59
C LEU A 255 25.03 18.09 17.01
N SER A 256 25.84 19.14 17.22
CA SER A 256 27.22 19.00 17.70
C SER A 256 27.29 18.63 19.19
N THR A 257 26.34 19.07 20.01
CA THR A 257 26.20 18.61 21.41
C THR A 257 25.63 17.20 21.52
N ARG A 258 24.75 16.77 20.59
CA ARG A 258 24.39 15.34 20.43
C ARG A 258 25.56 14.47 19.97
N ALA A 259 26.46 15.00 19.15
CA ALA A 259 27.72 14.33 18.79
C ALA A 259 28.68 14.19 19.99
N ALA A 260 28.45 14.93 21.09
CA ALA A 260 29.27 14.91 22.30
C ALA A 260 28.66 14.12 23.47
N ALA A 261 27.45 13.54 23.33
CA ALA A 261 26.91 12.58 24.29
C ALA A 261 27.27 11.16 23.82
N PRO A 262 28.16 10.43 24.50
CA PRO A 262 28.58 9.12 24.05
C PRO A 262 27.46 8.11 24.30
N VAL A 263 26.67 7.81 23.27
CA VAL A 263 26.09 6.46 23.15
C VAL A 263 27.26 5.59 22.72
N GLY A 264 27.72 4.71 23.61
CA GLY A 264 28.99 3.99 23.54
C GLY A 264 29.17 3.06 22.34
N GLY A 265 29.28 3.62 21.13
CA GLY A 265 29.90 2.98 19.99
C GLY A 265 31.41 3.08 20.17
N SER A 266 32.08 1.96 20.42
CA SER A 266 33.52 1.89 20.23
C SER A 266 33.82 2.38 18.81
N GLY A 267 34.82 3.25 18.60
CA GLY A 267 35.25 3.70 17.27
C GLY A 267 35.84 2.60 16.37
N ARG A 268 35.38 1.35 16.51
CA ARG A 268 35.65 0.23 15.61
C ARG A 268 34.79 0.37 14.36
N SER A 269 35.42 0.18 13.21
CA SER A 269 34.69 -0.02 11.95
C SER A 269 33.76 -1.23 12.10
N TYR A 270 32.49 -1.08 11.71
CA TYR A 270 31.53 -2.20 11.74
C TYR A 270 32.02 -3.40 10.92
N ALA A 271 32.92 -3.19 9.94
CA ALA A 271 33.52 -4.24 9.14
C ALA A 271 34.39 -5.22 9.95
N ASP A 272 34.98 -4.76 11.07
CA ASP A 272 35.87 -5.56 11.91
C ASP A 272 35.12 -6.29 13.04
N GLU A 273 33.83 -6.01 13.22
CA GLU A 273 33.04 -6.59 14.31
C GLU A 273 32.77 -8.08 14.05
N ARG A 274 33.09 -8.91 15.04
CA ARG A 274 32.86 -10.36 14.98
C ARG A 274 31.42 -10.68 15.37
N VAL A 275 30.66 -11.26 14.47
CA VAL A 275 29.26 -11.66 14.72
C VAL A 275 29.06 -13.17 14.62
N LYS A 276 28.12 -13.71 15.40
CA LYS A 276 27.70 -15.12 15.38
C LYS A 276 26.26 -15.24 14.86
N ILE A 277 26.05 -15.99 13.78
CA ILE A 277 24.73 -16.21 13.17
C ILE A 277 24.33 -17.68 13.31
N LEU A 278 23.13 -17.92 13.81
CA LEU A 278 22.57 -19.26 13.91
C LEU A 278 21.56 -19.50 12.79
N GLY A 279 21.73 -20.58 12.02
CA GLY A 279 20.71 -21.09 11.11
C GLY A 279 19.90 -22.20 11.77
N ILE A 280 18.59 -22.03 11.93
CA ILE A 280 17.70 -23.06 12.48
C ILE A 280 16.93 -23.71 11.33
N CYS A 281 17.20 -24.99 11.06
CA CYS A 281 16.48 -25.77 10.06
C CYS A 281 15.31 -26.53 10.69
N GLY A 282 14.09 -26.09 10.37
CA GLY A 282 12.83 -26.72 10.76
C GLY A 282 12.41 -27.90 9.91
N SER A 283 13.15 -28.27 8.86
CA SER A 283 12.79 -29.41 8.02
C SER A 283 12.88 -30.72 8.80
N PRO A 284 11.90 -31.64 8.66
CA PRO A 284 12.06 -33.01 9.17
C PRO A 284 13.09 -33.82 8.36
N HIS A 285 13.49 -33.36 7.17
CA HIS A 285 14.40 -34.06 6.28
C HIS A 285 15.83 -33.51 6.41
N LYS A 286 16.76 -34.34 6.89
CA LYS A 286 18.21 -34.01 7.01
C LYS A 286 18.90 -33.77 5.66
N LYS A 287 18.34 -34.31 4.58
CA LYS A 287 18.84 -34.17 3.21
C LYS A 287 17.71 -33.65 2.31
N GLY A 288 17.23 -32.45 2.59
CA GLY A 288 16.13 -31.83 1.85
C GLY A 288 16.47 -30.44 1.33
N SER A 289 15.59 -29.86 0.53
CA SER A 289 15.82 -28.55 -0.07
C SER A 289 16.02 -27.44 0.96
N THR A 290 15.19 -27.39 2.02
CA THR A 290 15.27 -26.33 3.05
C THR A 290 16.66 -26.20 3.67
N ILE A 291 17.35 -27.30 3.95
CA ILE A 291 18.70 -27.26 4.51
C ILE A 291 19.72 -26.76 3.48
N ASN A 292 19.53 -27.04 2.18
CA ASN A 292 20.42 -26.57 1.11
C ASN A 292 20.30 -25.05 0.93
N TYR A 293 19.07 -24.51 0.91
CA TYR A 293 18.85 -23.07 0.92
C TYR A 293 19.45 -22.39 2.16
N LEU A 294 19.27 -22.98 3.35
CA LEU A 294 19.82 -22.43 4.59
C LEU A 294 21.36 -22.45 4.58
N LYS A 295 21.97 -23.55 4.15
CA LYS A 295 23.44 -23.63 3.96
C LYS A 295 23.91 -22.51 3.05
N LYS A 296 23.23 -22.28 1.92
CA LYS A 296 23.60 -21.22 1.00
C LYS A 296 23.50 -19.83 1.61
N ALA A 297 22.47 -19.57 2.41
CA ALA A 297 22.34 -18.33 3.16
C ALA A 297 23.48 -18.16 4.19
N LEU A 298 23.84 -19.22 4.92
CA LEU A 298 24.93 -19.16 5.91
C LEU A 298 26.31 -18.97 5.24
N GLU A 299 26.57 -19.64 4.12
CA GLU A 299 27.78 -19.42 3.31
C GLU A 299 27.87 -17.96 2.87
N ALA A 300 26.78 -17.39 2.34
CA ALA A 300 26.73 -16.00 1.93
C ALA A 300 26.92 -15.02 3.10
N ALA A 301 26.45 -15.39 4.30
CA ALA A 301 26.72 -14.62 5.51
C ALA A 301 28.20 -14.65 5.89
N GLN A 302 28.88 -15.80 5.76
CA GLN A 302 30.33 -15.92 6.01
C GLN A 302 31.17 -15.07 5.03
N GLU A 303 30.73 -14.92 3.78
CA GLU A 303 31.40 -14.10 2.76
C GLU A 303 31.53 -12.61 3.17
N ILE A 304 30.67 -12.10 4.06
CA ILE A 304 30.74 -10.73 4.58
C ILE A 304 31.98 -10.51 5.48
N GLY A 305 32.62 -11.59 5.94
CA GLY A 305 33.83 -11.56 6.75
C GLY A 305 33.58 -11.27 8.24
N ASN A 306 34.41 -11.86 9.11
CA ASN A 306 34.26 -11.82 10.57
C ASN A 306 32.89 -12.32 11.06
N VAL A 307 32.29 -13.27 10.33
CA VAL A 307 31.00 -13.89 10.65
C VAL A 307 31.20 -15.36 10.96
N GLU A 308 30.96 -15.75 12.20
CA GLU A 308 30.83 -17.14 12.63
C GLU A 308 29.40 -17.62 12.33
N VAL A 309 29.24 -18.79 11.73
CA VAL A 309 27.92 -19.38 11.50
C VAL A 309 27.83 -20.76 12.11
N GLU A 310 26.65 -21.12 12.58
CA GLU A 310 26.34 -22.46 13.08
C GLU A 310 24.98 -22.90 12.53
N LEU A 311 24.94 -24.10 11.95
CA LEU A 311 23.72 -24.73 11.44
C LEU A 311 23.16 -25.71 12.48
N ILE A 312 21.90 -25.51 12.87
CA ILE A 312 21.18 -26.34 13.82
C ILE A 312 20.03 -27.03 13.09
N GLU A 313 20.10 -28.35 12.99
CA GLU A 313 19.05 -29.18 12.42
C GLU A 313 18.10 -29.68 13.52
N LEU A 314 16.81 -29.39 13.41
CA LEU A 314 15.79 -29.93 14.32
C LEU A 314 15.36 -31.36 13.95
N ALA A 315 15.74 -31.84 12.77
CA ALA A 315 15.42 -33.17 12.28
C ALA A 315 15.97 -34.28 13.20
N GLY A 316 15.06 -35.07 13.77
CA GLY A 316 15.42 -36.17 14.69
C GLY A 316 15.90 -35.70 16.07
N LYS A 317 15.69 -34.43 16.42
CA LYS A 317 15.90 -33.91 17.78
C LYS A 317 14.59 -33.94 18.55
N GLU A 318 14.67 -34.23 19.84
CA GLU A 318 13.51 -34.27 20.72
C GLU A 318 13.27 -32.89 21.33
N ILE A 319 12.14 -32.26 20.97
CA ILE A 319 11.65 -31.03 21.57
C ILE A 319 10.20 -31.26 21.95
N HIS A 320 9.91 -31.20 23.25
CA HIS A 320 8.56 -31.38 23.75
C HIS A 320 7.75 -30.09 23.62
N PRO A 321 6.42 -30.19 23.42
CA PRO A 321 5.55 -29.03 23.35
C PRO A 321 5.59 -28.21 24.64
N CYS A 322 5.37 -26.90 24.52
CA CYS A 322 5.31 -26.02 25.66
C CYS A 322 4.10 -26.37 26.54
N MET A 323 4.36 -26.64 27.82
CA MET A 323 3.33 -26.99 28.82
C MET A 323 2.52 -25.78 29.33
N GLY A 324 2.78 -24.57 28.80
CA GLY A 324 2.09 -23.35 29.24
C GLY A 324 2.39 -22.93 30.68
N CYS A 325 3.29 -23.62 31.39
CA CYS A 325 3.65 -23.31 32.76
C CYS A 325 4.26 -21.91 32.83
N LYS A 326 3.53 -20.99 33.47
CA LYS A 326 3.90 -19.59 33.74
C LYS A 326 5.42 -19.39 33.79
N SER A 327 5.98 -18.87 32.69
CA SER A 327 7.42 -18.86 32.40
C SER A 327 8.23 -17.84 33.20
N ASP A 328 7.55 -16.92 33.88
CA ASP A 328 8.08 -16.07 34.94
C ASP A 328 8.70 -16.88 36.09
N LYS A 329 8.31 -18.16 36.24
CA LYS A 329 8.89 -19.07 37.24
C LYS A 329 10.07 -19.90 36.73
N CYS A 330 10.49 -19.72 35.48
CA CYS A 330 11.47 -20.58 34.83
C CYS A 330 12.92 -20.06 34.85
N GLY A 331 13.19 -18.88 35.44
CA GLY A 331 14.58 -18.45 35.71
C GLY A 331 15.51 -18.42 34.49
N GLY A 332 15.01 -18.10 33.29
CA GLY A 332 15.81 -18.04 32.06
C GLY A 332 15.73 -19.28 31.16
N THR A 333 15.52 -20.49 31.68
CA THR A 333 15.51 -21.73 30.89
C THR A 333 14.25 -22.56 31.15
N CYS A 334 13.78 -23.29 30.15
CA CYS A 334 12.61 -24.14 30.37
C CYS A 334 12.95 -25.29 31.31
N ARG A 335 12.02 -25.69 32.18
CA ARG A 335 12.18 -26.87 33.07
C ARG A 335 12.08 -28.22 32.36
N ILE A 336 11.63 -28.23 31.11
CA ILE A 336 11.52 -29.47 30.34
C ILE A 336 12.92 -29.77 29.80
N ASP A 337 13.46 -30.91 30.21
CA ASP A 337 14.80 -31.37 29.85
C ASP A 337 14.75 -32.08 28.51
N ASP A 338 15.09 -31.35 27.45
CA ASP A 338 15.07 -31.79 26.06
C ASP A 338 16.11 -30.99 25.25
N PHE A 339 16.14 -31.16 23.92
CA PHE A 339 17.17 -30.53 23.08
C PHE A 339 17.22 -28.98 23.18
N MET A 340 16.15 -28.33 23.66
CA MET A 340 16.17 -26.88 23.89
C MET A 340 17.21 -26.43 24.91
N GLN A 341 17.62 -27.29 25.85
CA GLN A 341 18.66 -26.95 26.84
C GLN A 341 19.99 -26.62 26.17
N GLU A 342 20.33 -27.32 25.09
CA GLU A 342 21.52 -27.03 24.28
C GLU A 342 21.38 -25.75 23.44
N LEU A 343 20.15 -25.37 23.09
CA LEU A 343 19.87 -24.23 22.23
C LEU A 343 19.84 -22.91 22.99
N TYR A 344 19.35 -22.88 24.23
CA TYR A 344 19.21 -21.62 24.99
C TYR A 344 20.53 -20.83 25.10
N PRO A 345 21.69 -21.44 25.46
CA PRO A 345 22.96 -20.70 25.51
C PRO A 345 23.36 -20.14 24.14
N LYS A 346 23.26 -20.96 23.08
CA LYS A 346 23.61 -20.55 21.72
C LYS A 346 22.77 -19.36 21.26
N LEU A 347 21.47 -19.40 21.54
CA LEU A 347 20.54 -18.33 21.22
C LEU A 347 20.85 -17.03 21.97
N ARG A 348 21.36 -17.09 23.21
CA ARG A 348 21.82 -15.90 23.95
C ARG A 348 23.08 -15.30 23.34
N GLU A 349 24.02 -16.14 22.96
CA GLU A 349 25.32 -15.74 22.41
C GLU A 349 25.24 -15.22 20.97
N CYS A 350 24.22 -15.59 20.20
CA CYS A 350 24.16 -15.22 18.79
C CYS A 350 23.75 -13.75 18.58
N ASP A 351 24.23 -13.17 17.49
CA ASP A 351 23.96 -11.81 17.06
C ASP A 351 22.86 -11.75 16.00
N GLY A 352 22.69 -12.85 15.25
CA GLY A 352 21.63 -13.02 14.27
C GLY A 352 21.10 -14.45 14.18
N LEU A 353 19.88 -14.59 13.65
CA LEU A 353 19.23 -15.87 13.38
C LEU A 353 18.67 -15.91 11.95
N ILE A 354 18.78 -17.07 11.31
CA ILE A 354 18.06 -17.38 10.08
C ILE A 354 17.15 -18.58 10.36
N LEU A 355 15.84 -18.36 10.29
CA LEU A 355 14.85 -19.43 10.48
C LEU A 355 14.43 -19.99 9.13
N ALA A 356 14.73 -21.27 8.90
CA ALA A 356 14.38 -21.96 7.66
C ALA A 356 13.33 -23.04 7.89
N SER A 357 12.26 -23.03 7.09
CA SER A 357 11.20 -24.03 7.17
C SER A 357 10.71 -24.49 5.80
N PRO A 358 10.29 -25.76 5.64
CA PRO A 358 9.35 -26.08 4.59
C PRO A 358 7.99 -25.40 4.85
N SER A 359 7.27 -25.04 3.78
CA SER A 359 5.87 -24.61 3.83
C SER A 359 4.97 -25.84 3.85
N TYR A 360 4.26 -26.05 4.96
CA TYR A 360 3.24 -27.08 5.12
C TYR A 360 1.90 -26.42 5.38
N PHE A 361 0.94 -26.61 4.47
CA PHE A 361 -0.38 -25.98 4.53
C PHE A 361 -0.34 -24.45 4.71
N GLY A 362 0.65 -23.79 4.11
CA GLY A 362 0.79 -22.33 4.15
C GLY A 362 1.44 -21.79 5.44
N THR A 363 1.98 -22.65 6.30
CA THR A 363 2.71 -22.24 7.50
C THR A 363 4.01 -23.05 7.66
N PHE A 364 4.81 -22.72 8.66
CA PHE A 364 6.08 -23.41 8.94
C PHE A 364 5.86 -24.78 9.61
N SER A 365 6.91 -25.60 9.68
CA SER A 365 6.83 -26.98 10.13
C SER A 365 6.47 -27.11 11.62
N GLY A 366 5.88 -28.25 11.98
CA GLY A 366 5.64 -28.59 13.39
C GLY A 366 6.92 -28.63 14.23
N GLN A 367 8.04 -29.09 13.66
CA GLN A 367 9.35 -29.09 14.33
C GLN A 367 9.79 -27.67 14.71
N LEU A 368 9.65 -26.73 13.77
CA LEU A 368 10.00 -25.33 14.04
C LEU A 368 9.02 -24.68 15.02
N LYS A 369 7.73 -25.05 14.97
CA LYS A 369 6.74 -24.59 15.94
C LYS A 369 7.07 -25.01 17.37
N LEU A 370 7.50 -26.25 17.57
CA LEU A 370 7.94 -26.75 18.89
C LEU A 370 9.12 -25.92 19.41
N PHE A 371 10.11 -25.63 18.57
CA PHE A 371 11.22 -24.74 18.91
C PHE A 371 10.74 -23.33 19.30
N LEU A 372 9.90 -22.69 18.46
CA LEU A 372 9.42 -21.32 18.68
C LEU A 372 8.58 -21.20 19.97
N ASP A 373 7.69 -22.14 20.25
CA ASP A 373 6.86 -22.14 21.46
C ASP A 373 7.70 -22.19 22.74
N ARG A 374 8.88 -22.79 22.66
CA ARG A 374 9.83 -22.95 23.75
C ARG A 374 10.75 -21.74 23.94
N LEU A 375 10.72 -20.75 23.04
CA LEU A 375 11.40 -19.46 23.22
C LEU A 375 10.66 -18.53 24.19
N ARG A 376 9.40 -18.83 24.55
CA ARG A 376 8.59 -18.02 25.48
C ARG A 376 9.33 -17.70 26.79
N VAL A 377 10.18 -18.60 27.29
CA VAL A 377 10.98 -18.36 28.50
C VAL A 377 11.98 -17.22 28.33
N MET A 378 12.66 -17.14 27.17
CA MET A 378 13.62 -16.09 26.86
C MET A 378 12.94 -14.72 26.72
N ARG A 379 11.70 -14.70 26.22
CA ARG A 379 10.90 -13.45 26.19
C ARG A 379 10.61 -12.92 27.59
N HIS A 380 10.16 -13.79 28.50
CA HIS A 380 9.79 -13.37 29.86
C HIS A 380 10.99 -13.19 30.79
N SER A 381 12.15 -13.74 30.42
CA SER A 381 13.42 -13.56 31.13
C SER A 381 14.17 -12.36 30.56
N ASN A 382 13.52 -11.19 30.53
CA ASN A 382 14.12 -9.93 30.08
C ASN A 382 14.38 -9.81 28.57
N PHE A 383 13.50 -10.38 27.72
CA PHE A 383 13.61 -10.31 26.26
C PHE A 383 15.02 -10.68 25.76
N GLU A 384 15.55 -11.85 26.13
CA GLU A 384 16.95 -12.24 25.82
C GLU A 384 17.25 -12.33 24.30
N LEU A 385 16.22 -12.36 23.46
CA LEU A 385 16.34 -12.31 22.00
C LEU A 385 16.13 -10.89 21.41
N GLY A 386 15.93 -9.89 22.27
CA GLY A 386 15.73 -8.51 21.87
C GLY A 386 16.91 -7.99 21.05
N ASN A 387 16.59 -7.20 20.02
CA ASN A 387 17.55 -6.58 19.09
C ASN A 387 18.43 -7.57 18.30
N LYS A 388 18.26 -8.89 18.45
CA LYS A 388 18.90 -9.86 17.55
C LYS A 388 18.30 -9.74 16.16
N VAL A 389 19.14 -9.85 15.14
CA VAL A 389 18.73 -9.68 13.74
C VAL A 389 18.19 -11.00 13.21
N VAL A 390 17.01 -10.99 12.60
CA VAL A 390 16.33 -12.22 12.17
C VAL A 390 15.96 -12.14 10.69
N GLY A 391 16.41 -13.15 9.94
CA GLY A 391 15.96 -13.44 8.58
C GLY A 391 15.10 -14.70 8.54
N THR A 392 14.23 -14.81 7.53
CA THR A 392 13.35 -15.97 7.33
C THR A 392 13.53 -16.58 5.95
N LEU A 393 13.33 -17.89 5.88
CA LEU A 393 13.47 -18.68 4.66
C LEU A 393 12.40 -19.77 4.62
N ALA A 394 11.58 -19.76 3.56
CA ALA A 394 10.53 -20.74 3.35
C ALA A 394 10.74 -21.48 2.04
N VAL A 395 10.57 -22.80 2.04
CA VAL A 395 10.68 -23.64 0.85
C VAL A 395 9.39 -24.44 0.64
N ALA A 396 8.81 -24.42 -0.55
CA ALA A 396 7.63 -25.24 -0.85
C ALA A 396 7.87 -26.18 -2.03
N GLY A 397 6.98 -27.17 -2.16
CA GLY A 397 6.99 -28.12 -3.29
C GLY A 397 6.64 -27.49 -4.64
N ARG A 398 5.88 -26.38 -4.63
CA ARG A 398 5.51 -25.58 -5.80
C ARG A 398 6.01 -24.15 -5.64
N ARG A 399 6.21 -23.43 -6.75
CA ARG A 399 6.71 -22.05 -6.72
C ARG A 399 5.84 -21.06 -5.92
N HIS A 400 4.53 -21.25 -5.93
CA HIS A 400 3.56 -20.43 -5.17
C HIS A 400 2.85 -21.26 -4.08
N GLY A 401 3.58 -22.19 -3.46
CA GLY A 401 3.07 -23.14 -2.47
C GLY A 401 2.99 -22.60 -1.04
N GLY A 402 2.82 -21.29 -0.86
CA GLY A 402 2.68 -20.65 0.45
C GLY A 402 3.98 -20.20 1.12
N GLN A 403 5.09 -20.08 0.39
CA GLN A 403 6.37 -19.60 0.93
C GLN A 403 6.24 -18.21 1.57
N GLU A 404 5.54 -17.29 0.90
CA GLU A 404 5.35 -15.92 1.40
C GLU A 404 4.59 -15.89 2.73
N ILE A 405 3.48 -16.63 2.82
CA ILE A 405 2.67 -16.72 4.04
C ILE A 405 3.49 -17.35 5.17
N THR A 406 4.27 -18.39 4.85
CA THR A 406 5.17 -19.03 5.81
C THR A 406 6.22 -18.06 6.37
N ASN A 407 6.81 -17.20 5.52
CA ASN A 407 7.75 -16.17 5.96
C ASN A 407 7.05 -15.12 6.84
N ILE A 408 5.84 -14.68 6.49
CA ILE A 408 5.04 -13.76 7.30
C ILE A 408 4.78 -14.33 8.69
N ASP A 409 4.37 -15.60 8.79
CA ASP A 409 4.11 -16.28 10.06
C ASP A 409 5.38 -16.36 10.95
N LEU A 410 6.54 -16.63 10.34
CA LEU A 410 7.83 -16.62 11.03
C LEU A 410 8.21 -15.22 11.52
N ILE A 411 8.05 -14.21 10.68
CA ILE A 411 8.28 -12.80 11.04
C ILE A 411 7.41 -12.40 12.23
N GLN A 412 6.11 -12.70 12.17
CA GLN A 412 5.17 -12.41 13.25
C GLN A 412 5.58 -13.09 14.56
N SER A 413 6.03 -14.35 14.50
CA SER A 413 6.49 -15.08 15.66
C SER A 413 7.71 -14.41 16.31
N MET A 414 8.67 -13.96 15.51
CA MET A 414 9.91 -13.37 16.03
C MET A 414 9.76 -11.93 16.49
N MET A 415 8.88 -11.12 15.87
CA MET A 415 8.57 -9.76 16.37
C MET A 415 8.12 -9.75 17.84
N ARG A 416 7.50 -10.84 18.33
CA ARG A 416 7.08 -10.99 19.74
C ARG A 416 8.26 -10.98 20.72
N HIS A 417 9.46 -11.22 20.23
CA HIS A 417 10.72 -11.21 20.97
C HIS A 417 11.48 -9.88 20.93
N ASN A 418 10.91 -8.83 20.31
CA ASN A 418 11.59 -7.56 20.10
C ASN A 418 12.86 -7.69 19.23
N THR A 419 12.85 -8.62 18.28
CA THR A 419 13.95 -8.82 17.30
C THR A 419 13.88 -7.80 16.18
N ILE A 420 15.01 -7.57 15.50
CA ILE A 420 15.07 -6.75 14.29
C ILE A 420 14.89 -7.67 13.08
N ILE A 421 13.78 -7.51 12.37
CA ILE A 421 13.48 -8.32 11.18
C ILE A 421 14.17 -7.73 9.97
N VAL A 422 14.81 -8.58 9.16
CA VAL A 422 15.38 -8.21 7.87
C VAL A 422 14.87 -9.13 6.77
N ASN A 423 14.77 -8.59 5.56
CA ASN A 423 14.42 -9.32 4.34
C ASN A 423 15.68 -9.73 3.57
N ASP A 424 15.52 -10.15 2.32
CA ASP A 424 16.64 -10.55 1.47
C ASP A 424 17.50 -9.38 0.95
N GLY A 425 17.12 -8.13 1.24
CA GLY A 425 17.85 -6.93 0.81
C GLY A 425 17.86 -6.68 -0.69
N THR A 426 17.10 -7.45 -1.47
CA THR A 426 17.04 -7.34 -2.94
C THR A 426 15.62 -7.00 -3.40
N ALA A 427 15.47 -6.55 -4.65
CA ALA A 427 14.16 -6.22 -5.21
C ALA A 427 13.31 -7.47 -5.58
N VAL A 428 13.80 -8.69 -5.32
CA VAL A 428 13.11 -9.92 -5.72
C VAL A 428 12.13 -10.43 -4.66
N CYS A 429 12.53 -10.66 -3.40
CA CYS A 429 11.59 -11.15 -2.40
C CYS A 429 11.57 -10.31 -1.10
N GLN A 430 10.52 -9.51 -0.97
CA GLN A 430 10.41 -8.46 0.06
C GLN A 430 10.23 -8.98 1.50
N LEU A 431 9.87 -10.25 1.69
CA LEU A 431 9.46 -10.83 2.98
C LEU A 431 10.43 -11.88 3.55
N GLY A 432 11.47 -12.25 2.81
CA GLY A 432 12.40 -13.34 3.18
C GLY A 432 12.68 -14.25 1.99
N ALA A 433 13.48 -15.29 2.18
CA ALA A 433 13.87 -16.17 1.07
C ALA A 433 12.73 -17.14 0.71
N THR A 434 12.52 -17.35 -0.60
CA THR A 434 11.43 -18.18 -1.14
C THR A 434 11.97 -19.26 -2.07
N GLY A 435 12.18 -20.45 -1.51
CA GLY A 435 12.71 -21.60 -2.25
C GLY A 435 11.63 -22.47 -2.89
N TRP A 436 12.00 -23.09 -4.00
CA TRP A 436 11.21 -24.09 -4.71
C TRP A 436 11.97 -25.43 -4.75
N SER A 437 11.37 -26.44 -4.14
CA SER A 437 11.97 -27.78 -4.04
C SER A 437 11.65 -28.72 -5.19
N HIS A 438 10.87 -28.27 -6.19
CA HIS A 438 10.40 -29.06 -7.33
C HIS A 438 9.65 -30.37 -7.02
N THR A 439 9.44 -30.70 -5.74
CA THR A 439 9.01 -32.04 -5.30
C THR A 439 7.69 -32.51 -5.93
N PHE A 440 6.77 -31.60 -6.26
CA PHE A 440 5.48 -31.93 -6.88
C PHE A 440 5.41 -31.63 -8.37
N ASP A 441 6.42 -30.98 -8.94
CA ASP A 441 6.47 -30.59 -10.34
C ASP A 441 7.39 -31.54 -11.11
N ASP A 442 8.61 -31.76 -10.61
CA ASP A 442 9.56 -32.76 -11.11
C ASP A 442 10.53 -33.18 -9.99
N PRO A 443 10.34 -34.35 -9.36
CA PRO A 443 11.21 -34.84 -8.29
C PRO A 443 12.67 -35.11 -8.70
N SER A 444 12.96 -35.16 -10.00
CA SER A 444 14.33 -35.37 -10.51
C SER A 444 15.18 -34.10 -10.47
N ILE A 445 14.53 -32.94 -10.34
CA ILE A 445 15.17 -31.63 -10.31
C ILE A 445 15.60 -31.30 -8.88
N GLN A 446 16.87 -31.00 -8.71
CA GLN A 446 17.42 -30.58 -7.43
C GLN A 446 17.02 -29.13 -7.12
N SER A 447 16.75 -28.82 -5.86
CA SER A 447 16.42 -27.44 -5.42
C SER A 447 17.45 -26.39 -5.80
N GLU A 448 18.70 -26.80 -5.97
CA GLU A 448 19.84 -25.99 -6.35
C GLU A 448 19.69 -25.39 -7.75
N THR A 449 18.77 -25.88 -8.57
CA THR A 449 18.48 -25.32 -9.90
C THR A 449 17.48 -24.16 -9.87
N ASP A 450 16.88 -23.84 -8.73
CA ASP A 450 16.05 -22.63 -8.56
C ASP A 450 16.94 -21.42 -8.29
N ASP A 451 17.54 -20.89 -9.37
CA ASP A 451 18.45 -19.74 -9.33
C ASP A 451 17.84 -18.54 -8.59
N TYR A 452 16.56 -18.27 -8.84
CA TYR A 452 15.86 -17.16 -8.20
C TYR A 452 15.77 -17.38 -6.69
N GLY A 453 15.28 -18.55 -6.26
CA GLY A 453 15.15 -18.83 -4.83
C GLY A 453 16.51 -18.79 -4.14
N MET A 454 17.56 -19.29 -4.79
CA MET A 454 18.92 -19.26 -4.24
C MET A 454 19.45 -17.84 -4.09
N GLN A 455 19.16 -16.95 -5.03
CA GLN A 455 19.51 -15.53 -4.89
C GLN A 455 18.83 -14.89 -3.67
N THR A 456 17.55 -15.20 -3.42
CA THR A 456 16.85 -14.69 -2.23
C THR A 456 17.48 -15.23 -0.92
N ALA A 457 17.90 -16.49 -0.90
CA ALA A 457 18.60 -17.08 0.26
C ALA A 457 19.96 -16.43 0.52
N VAL A 458 20.74 -16.18 -0.54
CA VAL A 458 22.01 -15.42 -0.47
C VAL A 458 21.76 -14.02 0.08
N GLY A 459 20.73 -13.34 -0.41
CA GLY A 459 20.34 -12.00 0.04
C GLY A 459 20.03 -11.97 1.54
N VAL A 460 19.20 -12.90 2.03
CA VAL A 460 18.87 -13.01 3.47
C VAL A 460 20.13 -13.23 4.30
N GLY A 461 21.02 -14.13 3.86
CA GLY A 461 22.28 -14.41 4.54
C GLY A 461 23.15 -13.16 4.73
N LYS A 462 23.41 -12.45 3.63
CA LYS A 462 24.20 -11.21 3.63
C LYS A 462 23.56 -10.14 4.49
N ARG A 463 22.25 -9.93 4.32
CA ARG A 463 21.52 -8.89 5.03
C ARG A 463 21.52 -9.10 6.54
N VAL A 464 21.32 -10.34 7.01
CA VAL A 464 21.40 -10.67 8.44
C VAL A 464 22.79 -10.35 8.99
N ALA A 465 23.85 -10.73 8.28
CA ALA A 465 25.23 -10.48 8.71
C ALA A 465 25.56 -8.98 8.77
N GLU A 466 25.27 -8.23 7.71
CA GLU A 466 25.54 -6.79 7.64
C GLU A 466 24.84 -6.03 8.76
N VAL A 467 23.53 -6.27 8.94
CA VAL A 467 22.75 -5.58 9.95
C VAL A 467 23.19 -6.02 11.35
N ALA A 468 23.48 -7.31 11.57
CA ALA A 468 23.99 -7.78 12.87
C ALA A 468 25.30 -7.06 13.25
N LYS A 469 26.22 -6.85 12.30
CA LYS A 469 27.47 -6.11 12.55
C LYS A 469 27.20 -4.67 12.98
N VAL A 470 26.27 -3.97 12.32
CA VAL A 470 25.88 -2.59 12.67
C VAL A 470 25.21 -2.50 14.05
N ILE A 471 24.26 -3.40 14.34
CA ILE A 471 23.56 -3.40 15.63
C ILE A 471 24.51 -3.78 16.78
N LYS A 472 25.45 -4.70 16.53
CA LYS A 472 26.48 -5.06 17.52
C LYS A 472 27.47 -3.93 17.76
N SER A 473 28.01 -3.33 16.70
CA SER A 473 29.00 -2.23 16.80
C SER A 473 28.43 -0.97 17.45
N SER A 474 27.12 -0.74 17.33
CA SER A 474 26.41 0.37 17.98
C SER A 474 26.09 0.13 19.46
N GLY A 475 26.30 -1.09 19.97
CA GLY A 475 25.95 -1.48 21.35
C GLY A 475 24.45 -1.70 21.58
N LEU A 476 23.62 -1.57 20.53
CA LEU A 476 22.16 -1.70 20.63
C LEU A 476 21.70 -3.11 21.00
N GLN A 477 22.49 -4.15 20.68
CA GLN A 477 22.16 -5.53 21.05
C GLN A 477 21.99 -5.76 22.55
N ASN A 478 22.65 -4.96 23.39
CA ASN A 478 22.63 -5.11 24.84
C ASN A 478 21.59 -4.20 25.54
N ILE A 479 20.83 -3.41 24.80
CA ILE A 479 19.85 -2.51 25.39
C ILE A 479 18.56 -3.29 25.66
N THR A 480 18.32 -3.58 26.93
CA THR A 480 17.00 -4.04 27.35
C THR A 480 16.06 -2.85 27.54
N TYR A 481 14.90 -2.88 26.88
CA TYR A 481 13.83 -1.92 27.15
C TYR A 481 13.34 -2.06 28.59
N GLN A 482 13.45 -1.00 29.39
CA GLN A 482 12.89 -0.94 30.74
C GLN A 482 11.37 -0.83 30.64
N TYR A 483 10.67 -1.96 30.70
CA TYR A 483 9.21 -1.99 30.72
C TYR A 483 8.69 -1.51 32.08
N ASN A 484 7.90 -0.43 32.08
CA ASN A 484 7.21 0.00 33.30
C ASN A 484 6.21 -1.08 33.74
N GLN A 485 6.55 -1.80 34.82
CA GLN A 485 5.75 -2.89 35.37
C GLN A 485 4.32 -2.47 35.78
N GLN A 486 4.06 -1.17 35.98
CA GLN A 486 2.72 -0.67 36.28
C GLN A 486 1.78 -0.70 35.07
N ILE A 487 2.30 -0.62 33.84
CA ILE A 487 1.49 -0.60 32.60
C ILE A 487 0.95 -2.00 32.26
N GLY A 488 1.60 -3.06 32.75
CA GLY A 488 1.26 -4.45 32.47
C GLY A 488 0.38 -5.14 33.51
N LYS A 489 0.08 -4.48 34.64
CA LYS A 489 -0.91 -4.96 35.60
C LYS A 489 -2.30 -4.57 35.08
N ARG A 490 -2.90 -5.45 34.28
CA ARG A 490 -4.35 -5.47 34.09
C ARG A 490 -5.01 -6.33 35.13
#